data_AF-A0A916TD72-F1
#
_entry.id   AF-A0A916TD72-F1
#
_cell.length_a   1.000
_cell.length_b   1.000
_cell.length_c   1.000
_cell.angle_alpha   90.00
_cell.angle_beta   90.00
_cell.angle_gamma   90.00
#
_symmetry.space_group_name_H-M   'P 1'
#
loop_
_entity.id
_entity.type
_entity.pdbx_description
1 polymer ?
#
loop_
_entity_poly.entity_id
_entity_poly.type
_entity_poly.pdbx_seq_one_letter_code
_entity_poly.pdbx_strand_id
1 'polypeptide(L)'
;MLGENYPQPQHYLLHISDTHFVGPDGKLYNEVDCDANLTALFDAFAKSNTRPEAILLTGDLADNGDPDAYRRIRRIVEDAAARYDAQVIWVMGNHDERIAFRTNLLDEPASTEPALRT
;
A
#
# COMPACT_ATOMS: atom_id res chain seq x y z
N MET A 1 12.03 26.29 -28.30
CA MET A 1 11.74 25.09 -27.50
C MET A 1 12.34 25.32 -26.12
N LEU A 2 11.50 25.64 -25.14
CA LEU A 2 11.94 25.77 -23.75
C LEU A 2 12.03 24.34 -23.20
N GLY A 3 13.22 23.74 -23.31
CA GLY A 3 13.53 22.55 -22.53
C GLY A 3 13.72 23.01 -21.09
N GLU A 4 12.71 22.81 -20.25
CA GLU A 4 12.84 23.11 -18.84
C GLU A 4 13.94 22.21 -18.26
N ASN A 5 15.04 22.86 -17.89
CA ASN A 5 16.27 22.22 -17.42
C ASN A 5 16.09 21.85 -15.94
N TYR A 6 15.14 20.96 -15.66
CA TYR A 6 14.94 20.48 -14.30
C TYR A 6 16.07 19.52 -13.91
N PRO A 7 16.66 19.68 -12.72
CA PRO A 7 17.58 18.69 -12.21
C PRO A 7 16.86 17.33 -12.14
N GLN A 8 17.59 16.27 -12.48
CA GLN A 8 17.08 14.91 -12.32
C GLN A 8 16.69 14.70 -10.85
N PRO A 9 15.54 14.06 -10.57
CA PRO A 9 15.11 13.80 -9.21
C PRO A 9 16.18 12.98 -8.48
N GLN A 10 16.58 13.45 -7.31
CA GLN A 10 17.51 12.70 -6.44
C GLN A 10 16.82 11.57 -5.70
N HIS A 11 15.50 11.74 -5.48
CA HIS A 11 14.68 10.72 -4.85
C HIS A 11 13.40 10.46 -5.62
N TYR A 12 12.96 9.20 -5.59
CA TYR A 12 11.67 8.81 -6.16
C TYR A 12 10.88 7.94 -5.19
N LEU A 13 9.66 8.40 -4.89
CA LEU A 13 8.73 7.73 -3.99
C LEU A 13 7.45 7.40 -4.77
N LEU A 14 6.97 6.16 -4.63
CA LEU A 14 5.67 5.76 -5.12
C LEU A 14 4.63 5.97 -4.01
N HIS A 15 3.63 6.81 -4.26
CA HIS A 15 2.60 7.15 -3.28
C HIS A 15 1.24 6.60 -3.73
N ILE A 16 0.67 5.74 -2.89
CA ILE A 16 -0.62 5.06 -3.08
C ILE A 16 -1.48 5.38 -1.85
N SER A 17 -2.79 5.46 -2.01
CA SER A 17 -3.73 5.74 -0.92
C SER A 17 -5.08 5.07 -1.19
N ASP A 18 -5.91 4.93 -0.15
CA ASP A 18 -7.34 4.60 -0.25
C ASP A 18 -7.58 3.28 -1.01
N THR A 19 -6.88 2.21 -0.60
CA THR A 19 -6.98 0.91 -1.29
C THR A 19 -8.23 0.12 -0.90
N HIS A 20 -8.84 0.42 0.25
CA HIS A 20 -10.12 -0.13 0.73
C HIS A 20 -10.28 -1.64 0.49
N PHE A 21 -9.31 -2.44 0.91
CA PHE A 21 -9.45 -3.90 0.87
C PHE A 21 -10.57 -4.35 1.80
N VAL A 22 -11.39 -5.27 1.32
CA VAL A 22 -12.49 -5.89 2.09
C VAL A 22 -12.11 -7.30 2.54
N GLY A 23 -12.88 -7.89 3.45
CA GLY A 23 -12.72 -9.27 3.94
C GLY A 23 -12.69 -10.35 2.85
N PRO A 24 -12.54 -11.64 3.22
CA PRO A 24 -12.35 -12.73 2.27
C PRO A 24 -13.49 -12.81 1.25
N ASP A 25 -13.13 -13.09 -0.01
CA ASP A 25 -14.03 -13.22 -1.17
C ASP A 25 -14.92 -12.00 -1.48
N GLY A 26 -14.65 -10.86 -0.84
CA GLY A 26 -15.40 -9.62 -1.04
C GLY A 26 -14.87 -8.79 -2.20
N LYS A 27 -15.79 -8.18 -2.94
CA LYS A 27 -15.51 -7.00 -3.76
C LYS A 27 -15.94 -5.77 -2.99
N LEU A 28 -15.16 -4.69 -3.04
CA LEU A 28 -15.61 -3.41 -2.51
C LEU A 28 -16.89 -3.01 -3.25
N TYR A 29 -17.95 -2.74 -2.48
CA TYR A 29 -19.31 -2.52 -2.97
C TYR A 29 -19.86 -3.63 -3.90
N ASN A 30 -19.40 -4.89 -3.77
CA ASN A 30 -19.72 -6.02 -4.64
C ASN A 30 -19.30 -5.86 -6.12
N GLU A 31 -18.54 -4.82 -6.46
CA GLU A 31 -18.20 -4.47 -7.84
C GLU A 31 -16.69 -4.46 -8.09
N VAL A 32 -15.91 -3.97 -7.13
CA VAL A 32 -14.48 -3.70 -7.29
C VAL A 32 -13.62 -4.78 -6.65
N ASP A 33 -12.75 -5.41 -7.44
CA ASP A 33 -11.74 -6.36 -6.97
C ASP A 33 -10.46 -5.61 -6.59
N CYS A 34 -10.26 -5.36 -5.29
CA CYS A 34 -9.16 -4.56 -4.77
C CYS A 34 -7.79 -5.24 -5.00
N ASP A 35 -7.74 -6.57 -4.87
CA ASP A 35 -6.56 -7.38 -5.12
C ASP A 35 -6.11 -7.26 -6.59
N ALA A 36 -7.07 -7.39 -7.53
CA ALA A 36 -6.80 -7.26 -8.96
C ALA A 36 -6.37 -5.84 -9.34
N ASN A 37 -7.01 -4.81 -8.77
CA ASN A 37 -6.68 -3.41 -9.05
C ASN A 37 -5.27 -3.05 -8.59
N LEU A 38 -4.90 -3.42 -7.36
CA LEU A 38 -3.57 -3.11 -6.84
C LEU A 38 -2.49 -3.90 -7.58
N THR A 39 -2.76 -5.14 -7.96
CA THR A 39 -1.86 -5.94 -8.80
C THR A 39 -1.66 -5.30 -10.18
N ALA A 40 -2.74 -4.88 -10.83
CA ALA A 40 -2.69 -4.21 -12.12
C ALA A 40 -1.92 -2.88 -12.06
N LEU A 41 -2.02 -2.15 -10.95
CA LEU A 41 -1.22 -0.95 -10.70
C LEU A 41 0.27 -1.27 -10.69
N PHE A 42 0.71 -2.29 -9.94
CA PHE A 42 2.12 -2.67 -9.90
C PHE A 42 2.63 -3.24 -11.23
N ASP A 43 1.79 -3.97 -11.97
CA ASP A 43 2.13 -4.47 -13.31
C ASP A 43 2.28 -3.33 -14.33
N ALA A 44 1.44 -2.30 -14.24
CA ALA A 44 1.58 -1.10 -15.05
C ALA A 44 2.84 -0.31 -14.66
N PHE A 45 3.09 -0.16 -13.36
CA PHE A 45 4.28 0.50 -12.83
C PHE A 45 5.58 -0.17 -13.30
N ALA A 46 5.63 -1.50 -13.31
CA ALA A 46 6.77 -2.26 -13.79
C ALA A 46 7.16 -1.96 -15.25
N LYS A 47 6.22 -1.51 -16.09
CA LYS A 47 6.47 -1.13 -17.49
C LYS A 47 7.12 0.25 -17.63
N SER A 48 7.12 1.07 -16.58
CA SER A 48 7.69 2.43 -16.61
C SER A 48 9.23 2.46 -16.56
N ASN A 49 9.87 1.33 -16.23
CA ASN A 49 11.31 1.20 -15.99
C ASN A 49 11.87 2.19 -14.94
N THR A 50 11.00 2.71 -14.07
CA THR A 50 11.39 3.52 -12.90
C THR A 50 11.56 2.63 -11.67
N ARG A 51 12.33 3.10 -10.69
CA ARG A 51 12.64 2.35 -9.45
C ARG A 51 12.44 3.29 -8.25
N PRO A 52 11.40 3.08 -7.43
CA PRO A 52 11.17 3.90 -6.27
C PRO A 52 12.07 3.44 -5.12
N GLU A 53 12.50 4.37 -4.28
CA GLU A 53 13.21 4.05 -3.03
C GLU A 53 12.24 3.62 -1.93
N ALA A 54 11.01 4.13 -1.98
CA ALA A 54 9.95 3.72 -1.07
C ALA A 54 8.57 3.71 -1.72
N ILE A 55 7.69 2.85 -1.19
CA ILE A 55 6.27 2.78 -1.50
C ILE A 55 5.51 3.21 -0.25
N LEU A 56 4.78 4.33 -0.34
CA LEU A 56 4.00 4.91 0.74
C LEU A 56 2.53 4.56 0.51
N LEU A 57 1.89 3.96 1.52
CA LEU A 57 0.46 3.71 1.54
C LEU A 57 -0.20 4.56 2.62
N THR A 58 -0.92 5.60 2.20
CA THR A 58 -1.35 6.69 3.09
C THR A 58 -2.77 6.57 3.64
N GLY A 59 -3.13 5.40 4.15
CA GLY A 59 -4.40 5.20 4.88
C GLY A 59 -5.52 4.60 4.05
N ASP A 60 -6.58 4.25 4.78
CA ASP A 60 -7.76 3.52 4.34
C ASP A 60 -7.36 2.25 3.57
N LEU A 61 -6.46 1.48 4.22
CA LEU A 61 -5.92 0.26 3.64
C LEU A 61 -6.98 -0.82 3.55
N ALA A 62 -7.69 -1.03 4.66
CA ALA A 62 -8.86 -1.88 4.78
C ALA A 62 -10.13 -1.03 4.96
N ASP A 63 -11.23 -1.44 4.34
CA ASP A 63 -12.50 -0.68 4.38
C ASP A 63 -13.23 -0.76 5.74
N ASN A 64 -13.06 -1.87 6.45
CA ASN A 64 -13.72 -2.12 7.74
C ASN A 64 -12.78 -2.76 8.78
N GLY A 65 -11.46 -2.65 8.57
CA GLY A 65 -10.45 -3.20 9.48
C GLY A 65 -10.35 -4.72 9.50
N ASP A 66 -10.80 -5.42 8.46
CA ASP A 66 -10.73 -6.89 8.41
C ASP A 66 -9.26 -7.41 8.46
N PRO A 67 -8.91 -8.33 9.38
CA PRO A 67 -7.59 -8.94 9.45
C PRO A 67 -7.09 -9.56 8.13
N ASP A 68 -7.97 -10.17 7.33
CA ASP A 68 -7.61 -10.73 6.03
C ASP A 68 -7.26 -9.65 5.02
N ALA A 69 -7.94 -8.50 5.04
CA ALA A 69 -7.62 -7.37 4.17
C ALA A 69 -6.16 -6.93 4.36
N TYR A 70 -5.71 -6.81 5.62
CA TYR A 70 -4.32 -6.48 5.95
C TYR A 70 -3.32 -7.51 5.47
N ARG A 71 -3.60 -8.81 5.66
CA ARG A 71 -2.72 -9.88 5.15
C ARG A 71 -2.58 -9.84 3.63
N ARG A 72 -3.68 -9.61 2.90
CA ARG A 72 -3.68 -9.59 1.44
C ARG A 72 -2.95 -8.38 0.88
N ILE A 73 -3.25 -7.17 1.35
CA ILE A 73 -2.56 -5.95 0.88
C ILE A 73 -1.06 -6.03 1.19
N ARG A 74 -0.68 -6.51 2.39
CA ARG A 74 0.73 -6.71 2.75
C ARG A 74 1.45 -7.57 1.73
N ARG A 75 0.91 -8.75 1.43
CA ARG A 75 1.50 -9.69 0.46
C ARG A 75 1.73 -9.03 -0.89
N ILE A 76 0.71 -8.36 -1.45
CA ILE A 76 0.81 -7.74 -2.78
C ILE A 76 1.86 -6.63 -2.80
N VAL A 77 1.89 -5.77 -1.78
CA VAL A 77 2.82 -4.64 -1.71
C VAL A 77 4.25 -5.10 -1.42
N GLU A 78 4.45 -6.01 -0.47
CA GLU A 78 5.79 -6.52 -0.15
C GLU A 78 6.40 -7.31 -1.33
N ASP A 79 5.58 -8.10 -2.05
CA ASP A 79 6.01 -8.77 -3.30
C ASP A 79 6.43 -7.77 -4.38
N ALA A 80 5.76 -6.62 -4.47
CA ALA A 80 6.11 -5.56 -5.41
C ALA A 80 7.39 -4.82 -4.95
N ALA A 81 7.46 -4.44 -3.68
CA ALA A 81 8.58 -3.72 -3.08
C ALA A 81 9.90 -4.50 -3.19
N ALA A 82 9.86 -5.81 -2.97
CA ALA A 82 11.01 -6.70 -3.10
C ALA A 82 11.64 -6.68 -4.50
N ARG A 83 10.87 -6.42 -5.56
CA ARG A 83 11.39 -6.31 -6.95
C ARG A 83 12.27 -5.08 -7.13
N TYR A 84 12.05 -4.05 -6.32
CA TYR A 84 12.72 -2.76 -6.43
C TYR A 84 13.73 -2.50 -5.31
N ASP A 85 13.81 -3.39 -4.30
CA ASP A 85 14.51 -3.13 -3.03
C ASP A 85 14.00 -1.86 -2.35
N ALA A 86 12.68 -1.63 -2.46
CA ALA A 86 12.02 -0.44 -1.94
C ALA A 86 11.56 -0.64 -0.49
N GLN A 87 11.69 0.40 0.32
CA GLN A 87 11.09 0.45 1.65
C GLN A 87 9.56 0.57 1.54
N VAL A 88 8.81 -0.09 2.42
CA VAL A 88 7.35 0.06 2.47
C VAL A 88 6.95 0.83 3.72
N ILE A 89 6.21 1.91 3.52
CA ILE A 89 5.76 2.80 4.58
C ILE A 89 4.24 2.73 4.67
N TRP A 90 3.73 2.31 5.82
CA TRP A 90 2.30 2.10 6.07
C TRP A 90 1.75 3.16 7.00
N VAL A 91 0.70 3.86 6.56
CA VAL A 91 -0.03 4.84 7.38
C VAL A 91 -1.46 4.37 7.54
N MET A 92 -2.04 4.60 8.72
CA MET A 92 -3.43 4.32 9.01
C MET A 92 -4.36 5.44 8.52
N GLY A 93 -5.50 5.06 7.96
CA GLY A 93 -6.64 5.96 7.73
C GLY A 93 -7.72 5.80 8.79
N ASN A 94 -8.90 6.37 8.53
CA ASN A 94 -10.04 6.30 9.44
C ASN A 94 -10.87 5.02 9.32
N HIS A 95 -10.78 4.31 8.18
CA HIS A 95 -11.40 2.98 8.01
C HIS A 95 -10.57 1.85 8.62
N ASP A 96 -9.30 2.11 8.90
CA ASP A 96 -8.39 1.12 9.47
C ASP A 96 -8.65 0.87 10.97
N GLU A 97 -8.51 -0.39 11.40
CA GLU A 97 -8.62 -0.79 12.80
C GLU A 97 -7.22 -1.06 13.39
N ARG A 98 -6.90 -0.41 14.52
CA ARG A 98 -5.53 -0.34 15.07
C ARG A 98 -4.97 -1.70 15.49
N ILE A 99 -5.78 -2.52 16.14
CA ILE A 99 -5.33 -3.82 16.64
C ILE A 99 -5.08 -4.77 15.46
N ALA A 100 -6.00 -4.82 14.51
CA ALA A 100 -5.91 -5.64 13.32
C ALA A 100 -4.75 -5.19 12.41
N PHE A 101 -4.59 -3.89 12.21
CA PHE A 101 -3.44 -3.31 11.50
C PHE A 101 -2.12 -3.74 12.13
N ARG A 102 -1.93 -3.55 13.45
CA ARG A 102 -0.69 -3.93 14.13
C ARG A 102 -0.40 -5.43 14.02
N THR A 103 -1.39 -6.26 14.33
CA THR A 103 -1.19 -7.70 14.46
C THR A 103 -1.13 -8.44 13.12
N ASN A 104 -1.75 -7.92 12.06
CA ASN A 104 -1.88 -8.62 10.78
C ASN A 104 -1.12 -7.93 9.63
N LEU A 105 -0.84 -6.63 9.73
CA LEU A 105 0.01 -5.91 8.78
C LEU A 105 1.44 -5.78 9.30
N LEU A 106 1.63 -5.37 10.57
CA LEU A 106 2.96 -5.02 11.08
C LEU A 106 3.68 -6.14 11.84
N ASP A 107 3.01 -7.25 12.14
CA ASP A 107 3.48 -8.28 13.09
C ASP A 107 3.84 -7.70 14.47
N GLU A 108 3.14 -6.67 14.90
CA GLU A 108 3.32 -6.02 16.19
C GLU A 108 2.28 -6.50 17.22
N PRO A 109 2.59 -6.40 18.54
CA PRO A 109 1.60 -6.64 19.57
C PRO A 109 0.36 -5.76 19.43
N ALA A 110 -0.80 -6.31 19.81
CA ALA A 110 -2.06 -5.60 19.85
C ALA A 110 -1.95 -4.34 20.73
N SER A 111 -2.34 -3.20 20.17
CA SER A 111 -2.38 -1.92 20.86
C SER A 111 -3.35 -0.98 20.15
N THR A 112 -3.92 -0.05 20.90
CA THR A 112 -4.75 1.04 20.36
C THR A 112 -3.94 2.32 20.19
N GLU A 113 -2.65 2.34 20.47
CA GLU A 113 -1.80 3.50 20.20
C GLU A 113 -1.63 3.71 18.68
N PRO A 114 -1.39 4.96 18.22
CA PRO A 114 -1.04 5.22 16.83
C PRO A 114 0.07 4.28 16.33
N ALA A 115 -0.03 3.87 15.07
CA ALA A 115 0.93 2.97 14.43
C ALA A 115 1.41 3.59 13.11
N LEU A 116 2.72 3.57 12.91
CA LEU A 116 3.43 3.92 11.67
C LEU A 116 4.60 2.96 11.57
N ARG A 117 4.79 2.35 10.40
CA ARG A 117 6.00 1.57 10.12
C ARG A 117 6.78 2.24 8.99
N THR A 118 8.06 2.47 9.25
CA THR A 118 9.07 2.94 8.30
C THR A 118 10.04 1.81 8.05
#